data_AF-A0A165HZG1-F1
#
_entry.id   AF-A0A165HZG1-F1
#
_cell.length_a   1.000
_cell.length_b   1.000
_cell.length_c   1.000
_cell.angle_alpha   90.00
_cell.angle_beta   90.00
_cell.angle_gamma   90.00
#
_symmetry.space_group_name_H-M   'P 1'
#
loop_
_entity.id
_entity.type
_entity.pdbx_description
1 polymer ?
#
loop_
_entity_poly.entity_id
_entity_poly.type
_entity_poly.pdbx_seq_one_letter_code
_entity_poly.pdbx_strand_id
1 'polypeptide(L)'
;MAQPGSEELEWARSELKATLASLEADLEDLDESVKIVETSGARLFKLDEGDVIARRAYVNQVRRTIATMRNEVEGRPAGTAAEPNGNSGHEDDQAEWAREEQEMMMHRQDETLTSIQGTLHTLAQQAGLIGQEVMEHNELLDDLESGVDRAESKLGNAMAQMRRFIRETEETKSGWCIAILMVVLCILLLLVVLL
;
A
#
# COMPACT_ATOMS: atom_id res chain seq x y z
N MET A 1 5.65 32.39 -29.83
CA MET A 1 6.57 31.77 -28.85
C MET A 1 5.67 31.31 -27.70
N ALA A 2 5.39 30.00 -27.60
CA ALA A 2 4.50 29.46 -26.58
C ALA A 2 5.18 29.53 -25.21
N GLN A 3 4.44 29.89 -24.16
CA GLN A 3 4.99 30.06 -22.82
C GLN A 3 5.25 28.68 -22.19
N PRO A 4 6.46 28.40 -21.65
CA PRO A 4 6.80 27.10 -21.06
C PRO A 4 5.88 26.68 -19.92
N GLY A 5 5.25 27.63 -19.21
CA GLY A 5 4.27 27.32 -18.17
C GLY A 5 2.96 26.70 -18.69
N SER A 6 2.62 26.88 -19.98
CA SER A 6 1.42 26.27 -20.56
C SER A 6 1.61 24.79 -20.88
N GLU A 7 2.82 24.38 -21.27
CA GLU A 7 3.15 22.99 -21.57
C GLU A 7 3.23 22.16 -20.27
N GLU A 8 3.83 22.73 -19.22
CA GLU A 8 3.88 22.11 -17.88
C GLU A 8 2.49 21.97 -17.25
N LEU A 9 1.62 22.98 -17.42
CA LEU A 9 0.24 22.93 -16.93
C LEU A 9 -0.60 21.87 -17.66
N GLU A 10 -0.49 21.80 -19.00
CA GLU A 10 -1.17 20.79 -19.81
C GLU A 10 -0.66 19.37 -19.49
N TRP A 11 0.65 19.21 -19.29
CA TRP A 11 1.24 17.95 -18.84
C TRP A 11 0.71 17.53 -17.46
N ALA A 12 0.75 18.43 -16.47
CA ALA A 12 0.24 18.17 -15.13
C ALA A 12 -1.26 17.85 -15.12
N ARG A 13 -2.04 18.52 -15.97
CA ARG A 13 -3.48 18.26 -16.16
C ARG A 13 -3.73 16.89 -16.78
N SER A 14 -2.93 16.50 -17.77
CA SER A 14 -3.01 15.19 -18.40
C SER A 14 -2.64 14.07 -17.43
N GLU A 15 -1.60 14.27 -16.63
CA GLU A 15 -1.14 13.32 -15.60
C GLU A 15 -2.21 13.16 -14.50
N LEU A 16 -2.80 14.26 -14.04
CA LEU A 16 -3.90 14.23 -13.07
C LEU A 16 -5.13 13.48 -13.61
N LYS A 17 -5.45 13.63 -14.90
CA LYS A 17 -6.53 12.85 -15.53
C LYS A 17 -6.22 11.36 -15.58
N ALA A 18 -4.98 11.00 -15.92
CA ALA A 18 -4.56 9.60 -15.97
C ALA A 18 -4.63 8.94 -14.58
N THR A 19 -4.17 9.64 -13.54
CA THR A 19 -4.24 9.15 -12.15
C THR A 19 -5.68 9.05 -11.65
N LEU A 20 -6.54 10.03 -11.95
CA LEU A 20 -7.98 9.96 -11.62
C LEU A 20 -8.67 8.77 -12.30
N ALA A 21 -8.35 8.48 -13.56
CA ALA A 21 -8.89 7.31 -14.27
C ALA A 21 -8.45 5.98 -13.63
N SER A 22 -7.20 5.90 -13.16
CA SER A 22 -6.72 4.73 -12.40
C SER A 22 -7.48 4.57 -11.09
N LEU A 23 -7.67 5.66 -10.34
CA LEU A 23 -8.42 5.64 -9.07
C LEU A 23 -9.90 5.31 -9.26
N GLU A 24 -10.52 5.71 -10.38
CA GLU A 24 -11.89 5.31 -10.73
C GLU A 24 -12.00 3.78 -10.90
N ALA A 25 -11.04 3.16 -11.59
CA ALA A 25 -10.98 1.71 -11.77
C ALA A 25 -10.75 0.98 -10.43
N ASP A 26 -9.78 1.43 -9.63
CA ASP A 26 -9.51 0.85 -8.30
C ASP A 26 -10.74 0.93 -7.38
N LEU A 27 -11.52 2.02 -7.50
CA LEU A 27 -12.74 2.20 -6.73
C LEU A 27 -13.89 1.31 -7.21
N GLU A 28 -13.95 0.98 -8.50
CA GLU A 28 -14.90 0.00 -9.05
C GLU A 28 -14.62 -1.40 -8.49
N ASP A 29 -13.35 -1.82 -8.47
CA ASP A 29 -12.92 -3.08 -7.85
C ASP A 29 -13.25 -3.11 -6.36
N LEU A 30 -13.02 -2.00 -5.64
CA LEU A 30 -13.35 -1.89 -4.22
C LEU A 30 -14.86 -1.98 -3.97
N ASP A 31 -15.68 -1.35 -4.81
CA ASP A 31 -17.14 -1.40 -4.71
C ASP A 31 -17.70 -2.81 -4.95
N GLU A 32 -17.11 -3.55 -5.90
CA GLU A 32 -17.41 -4.96 -6.15
C GLU A 32 -17.01 -5.83 -4.97
N SER A 33 -15.82 -5.60 -4.39
CA SER A 33 -15.37 -6.33 -3.21
C SER A 33 -16.31 -6.16 -2.02
N VAL A 34 -16.81 -4.95 -1.77
CA VAL A 34 -17.78 -4.66 -0.70
C VAL A 34 -19.12 -5.34 -1.00
N LYS A 35 -19.55 -5.34 -2.26
CA LYS A 35 -20.79 -6.03 -2.68
C LYS A 35 -20.71 -7.56 -2.51
N ILE A 36 -19.56 -8.17 -2.79
CA ILE A 36 -19.33 -9.60 -2.53
C ILE A 36 -19.44 -9.89 -1.04
N VAL A 37 -18.82 -9.06 -0.19
CA VAL A 37 -18.89 -9.20 1.27
C VAL A 37 -20.33 -9.05 1.80
N GLU A 38 -21.11 -8.11 1.28
CA GLU A 38 -22.53 -7.95 1.62
C GLU A 38 -23.38 -9.14 1.18
N THR A 39 -23.14 -9.69 -0.01
CA THR A 39 -23.94 -10.77 -0.59
C THR A 39 -23.63 -12.14 0.04
N SER A 40 -22.34 -12.41 0.31
CA SER A 40 -21.88 -13.67 0.92
C SER A 40 -21.99 -13.67 2.45
N GLY A 41 -22.26 -12.52 3.06
CA GLY A 41 -22.42 -12.32 4.50
C GLY A 41 -21.10 -12.02 5.20
N ALA A 42 -21.06 -10.91 5.95
CA ALA A 42 -19.87 -10.38 6.63
C ALA A 42 -19.20 -11.39 7.58
N ARG A 43 -20.00 -12.28 8.19
CA ARG A 43 -19.54 -13.36 9.08
C ARG A 43 -18.62 -14.37 8.41
N LEU A 44 -18.76 -14.62 7.11
CA LEU A 44 -17.88 -15.53 6.37
C LEU A 44 -16.45 -15.00 6.30
N PHE A 45 -16.30 -13.68 6.29
CA PHE A 45 -15.03 -12.96 6.26
C PHE A 45 -14.57 -12.45 7.63
N LYS A 46 -15.27 -12.84 8.71
CA LYS A 46 -15.06 -12.34 10.09
C LYS A 46 -15.11 -10.80 10.19
N LEU A 47 -15.92 -10.16 9.35
CA LEU A 47 -16.16 -8.72 9.39
C LEU A 47 -17.42 -8.43 10.19
N ASP A 48 -17.40 -7.34 10.96
CA ASP A 48 -18.61 -6.84 11.60
C ASP A 48 -19.51 -6.15 10.57
N GLU A 49 -20.82 -6.23 10.74
CA GLU A 49 -21.78 -5.58 9.83
C GLU A 49 -21.58 -4.06 9.81
N GLY A 50 -21.16 -3.47 10.94
CA GLY A 50 -20.79 -2.06 11.04
C GLY A 50 -19.59 -1.70 10.18
N ASP A 51 -18.60 -2.59 10.05
CA ASP A 51 -17.41 -2.37 9.22
C ASP A 51 -17.76 -2.34 7.73
N VAL A 52 -18.70 -3.18 7.30
CA VAL A 52 -19.17 -3.22 5.90
C VAL A 52 -19.91 -1.93 5.54
N ILE A 53 -20.76 -1.44 6.44
CA ILE A 53 -21.46 -0.15 6.28
C ILE A 53 -20.46 1.01 6.21
N ALA A 54 -19.45 1.02 7.09
CA ALA A 54 -18.39 2.04 7.08
C ALA A 54 -17.59 2.00 5.76
N ARG A 55 -17.23 0.81 5.27
CA ARG A 55 -16.54 0.63 3.98
C ARG A 55 -17.39 1.12 2.81
N ARG A 56 -18.68 0.80 2.78
CA ARG A 56 -19.62 1.29 1.76
C ARG A 56 -19.74 2.82 1.78
N ALA A 57 -19.80 3.41 2.97
CA ALA A 57 -19.84 4.87 3.12
C ALA A 57 -18.53 5.53 2.60
N TYR A 58 -17.38 4.93 2.90
CA TYR A 58 -16.07 5.38 2.43
C TYR A 58 -15.96 5.33 0.91
N VAL A 59 -16.31 4.21 0.27
CA VAL A 59 -16.31 4.08 -1.21
C VAL A 59 -17.17 5.17 -1.85
N ASN A 60 -18.37 5.43 -1.31
CA ASN A 60 -19.25 6.48 -1.82
C ASN A 60 -18.69 7.89 -1.61
N GLN A 61 -17.96 8.13 -0.51
CA GLN A 61 -17.28 9.40 -0.27
C GLN A 61 -16.16 9.64 -1.28
N VAL A 62 -15.28 8.66 -1.48
CA VAL A 62 -14.16 8.75 -2.42
C VAL A 62 -14.66 8.92 -3.86
N ARG A 63 -15.72 8.21 -4.25
CA ARG A 63 -16.37 8.34 -5.56
C ARG A 63 -16.84 9.77 -5.83
N ARG A 64 -17.43 10.43 -4.82
CA ARG A 64 -17.85 11.84 -4.93
C ARG A 64 -16.65 12.78 -5.06
N THR A 65 -15.60 12.54 -4.27
CA THR A 65 -14.37 13.36 -4.33
C THR A 65 -13.70 13.28 -5.69
N ILE A 66 -13.56 12.08 -6.26
CA ILE A 66 -12.98 11.89 -7.61
C ILE A 66 -13.85 12.60 -8.67
N ALA A 67 -15.18 12.50 -8.58
CA ALA A 67 -16.08 13.20 -9.50
C ALA A 67 -15.94 14.74 -9.41
N THR A 68 -15.77 15.29 -8.21
CA THR A 68 -15.51 16.73 -8.03
C THR A 68 -14.17 17.14 -8.63
N MET A 69 -13.09 16.41 -8.31
CA MET A 69 -11.75 16.70 -8.85
C MET A 69 -11.73 16.62 -10.38
N ARG A 70 -12.44 15.65 -10.97
CA ARG A 70 -12.57 15.54 -12.43
C ARG A 70 -13.26 16.75 -13.05
N ASN A 71 -14.35 17.23 -12.44
CA ASN A 71 -15.08 18.40 -12.93
C ASN A 71 -14.24 19.68 -12.87
N GLU A 72 -13.45 19.85 -11.81
CA GLU A 72 -12.49 20.96 -11.66
C GLU A 72 -11.38 20.87 -12.71
N VAL A 73 -10.85 19.67 -12.96
CA VAL A 73 -9.80 19.40 -13.95
C VAL A 73 -10.30 19.53 -15.39
N GLU A 74 -11.56 19.24 -15.68
CA GLU A 74 -12.17 19.45 -17.01
C GLU A 74 -12.48 20.93 -17.29
N GLY A 75 -12.41 21.82 -16.29
CA GLY A 75 -12.49 23.27 -16.48
C GLY A 75 -13.84 23.74 -17.01
N ARG A 76 -14.92 23.02 -16.69
CA ARG A 76 -16.27 23.38 -17.10
C ARG A 76 -16.97 24.08 -15.93
N PRO A 77 -17.02 25.42 -15.88
CA PRO A 77 -17.90 26.09 -14.94
C PRO A 77 -19.33 25.65 -15.26
N ALA A 78 -20.03 25.16 -14.25
CA ALA A 78 -21.46 24.95 -14.36
C ALA A 78 -22.14 26.33 -14.45
N GLY A 79 -22.66 26.66 -15.64
CA GLY A 79 -23.33 27.93 -15.97
C GLY A 79 -22.38 28.87 -16.72
N THR A 80 -22.69 29.42 -17.90
CA THR A 80 -23.98 29.90 -18.44
C THR A 80 -23.87 29.94 -19.98
N ALA A 81 -24.90 29.44 -20.68
CA ALA A 81 -25.06 29.64 -22.11
C ALA A 81 -25.76 30.99 -22.36
N ALA A 82 -25.10 31.93 -23.03
CA ALA A 82 -25.72 32.98 -23.86
C ALA A 82 -24.64 33.80 -24.61
N GLU A 83 -24.73 33.80 -25.94
CA GLU A 83 -24.16 34.81 -26.86
C GLU A 83 -25.34 35.40 -27.68
N PRO A 84 -25.19 36.46 -28.50
CA PRO A 84 -24.45 37.72 -28.33
C PRO A 84 -25.26 38.96 -28.82
N ASN A 85 -24.92 40.21 -28.45
CA ASN A 85 -25.15 41.39 -29.33
C ASN A 85 -24.45 42.69 -28.87
N GLY A 86 -23.67 43.31 -29.76
CA GLY A 86 -23.76 44.74 -30.08
C GLY A 86 -22.95 45.80 -29.29
N ASN A 87 -22.01 46.42 -30.03
CA ASN A 87 -21.75 47.88 -30.10
C ASN A 87 -20.69 48.53 -29.18
N SER A 88 -19.52 48.75 -29.81
CA SER A 88 -18.52 49.82 -29.65
C SER A 88 -18.79 50.92 -28.60
N GLY A 89 -18.09 50.78 -27.46
CA GLY A 89 -17.83 51.81 -26.46
C GLY A 89 -16.91 51.33 -25.31
N HIS A 90 -16.25 50.18 -25.46
CA HIS A 90 -15.99 49.28 -24.33
C HIS A 90 -14.52 49.21 -23.86
N GLU A 91 -13.61 50.04 -24.36
CA GLU A 91 -12.18 49.89 -24.01
C GLU A 91 -11.85 50.35 -22.57
N ASP A 92 -12.53 51.38 -22.04
CA ASP A 92 -12.34 51.85 -20.65
C ASP A 92 -13.11 51.00 -19.63
N ASP A 93 -14.36 50.64 -19.92
CA ASP A 93 -15.16 49.73 -19.06
C ASP A 93 -14.51 48.35 -18.94
N GLN A 94 -13.89 47.85 -20.01
CA GLN A 94 -13.20 46.56 -20.03
C GLN A 94 -11.85 46.62 -19.29
N ALA A 95 -11.18 47.78 -19.26
CA ALA A 95 -9.96 47.97 -18.50
C ALA A 95 -10.21 48.09 -16.98
N GLU A 96 -11.29 48.76 -16.57
CA GLU A 96 -11.72 48.81 -15.17
C GLU A 96 -12.22 47.44 -14.69
N TRP A 97 -13.04 46.75 -15.50
CA TRP A 97 -13.48 45.39 -15.22
C TRP A 97 -12.31 44.41 -15.10
N ALA A 98 -11.32 44.50 -16.00
CA ALA A 98 -10.13 43.64 -15.94
C ALA A 98 -9.28 43.88 -14.68
N ARG A 99 -9.25 45.11 -14.15
CA ARG A 99 -8.56 45.43 -12.88
C ARG A 99 -9.32 44.92 -11.67
N GLU A 100 -10.64 45.10 -11.63
CA GLU A 100 -11.49 44.53 -10.57
C GLU A 100 -11.44 43.00 -10.58
N GLU A 101 -11.38 42.39 -11.76
CA GLU A 101 -11.24 40.94 -11.92
C GLU A 101 -9.85 40.46 -11.44
N GLN A 102 -8.79 41.23 -11.69
CA GLN A 102 -7.45 40.97 -11.14
C GLN A 102 -7.40 41.10 -9.62
N GLU A 103 -8.11 42.06 -9.01
CA GLU A 103 -8.19 42.20 -7.55
C GLU A 103 -8.93 41.01 -6.92
N MET A 104 -10.05 40.58 -7.51
CA MET A 104 -10.75 39.36 -7.06
C MET A 104 -9.91 38.10 -7.26
N MET A 105 -9.09 38.05 -8.31
CA MET A 105 -8.15 36.94 -8.54
C MET A 105 -7.01 36.93 -7.51
N MET A 106 -6.50 38.10 -7.12
CA MET A 106 -5.45 38.23 -6.10
C MET A 106 -5.95 37.76 -4.73
N HIS A 107 -7.18 38.13 -4.36
CA HIS A 107 -7.79 37.68 -3.10
C HIS A 107 -7.98 36.15 -3.05
N ARG A 108 -8.38 35.52 -4.16
CA ARG A 108 -8.47 34.05 -4.25
C ARG A 108 -7.12 33.37 -4.12
N GLN A 109 -6.06 33.95 -4.69
CA GLN A 109 -4.71 33.40 -4.56
C GLN A 109 -4.19 33.50 -3.12
N ASP A 110 -4.52 34.57 -2.38
CA ASP A 110 -4.08 34.74 -0.99
C ASP A 110 -4.75 33.75 -0.01
N GLU A 111 -6.05 33.48 -0.21
CA GLU A 111 -6.76 32.40 0.49
C GLU A 111 -6.17 31.02 0.15
N THR A 112 -5.76 30.82 -1.11
CA THR A 112 -5.12 29.58 -1.58
C THR A 112 -3.74 29.40 -0.95
N LEU A 113 -2.92 30.45 -0.87
CA LEU A 113 -1.61 30.41 -0.21
C LEU A 113 -1.72 30.14 1.29
N THR A 114 -2.76 30.68 1.95
CA THR A 114 -3.04 30.42 3.36
C THR A 114 -3.44 28.95 3.58
N SER A 115 -4.27 28.39 2.70
CA SER A 115 -4.63 26.96 2.70
C SER A 115 -3.41 26.07 2.46
N ILE A 116 -2.55 26.43 1.49
CA ILE A 116 -1.29 25.74 1.20
C ILE A 116 -0.33 25.83 2.39
N GLN A 117 -0.27 26.96 3.09
CA GLN A 117 0.55 27.08 4.29
C GLN A 117 0.08 26.12 5.40
N GLY A 118 -1.23 25.93 5.54
CA GLY A 118 -1.81 24.94 6.46
C GLY A 118 -1.46 23.50 6.08
N THR A 119 -1.52 23.16 4.79
CA THR A 119 -1.15 21.81 4.31
C THR A 119 0.37 21.57 4.40
N LEU A 120 1.20 22.57 4.09
CA LEU A 120 2.65 22.50 4.27
C LEU A 120 3.04 22.35 5.75
N HIS A 121 2.37 23.05 6.66
CA HIS A 121 2.58 22.87 8.10
C HIS A 121 2.22 21.45 8.55
N THR A 122 1.10 20.93 8.05
CA THR A 122 0.66 19.54 8.33
C THR A 122 1.64 18.52 7.76
N LEU A 123 2.11 18.71 6.52
CA LEU A 123 3.11 17.86 5.89
C LEU A 123 4.45 17.91 6.62
N ALA A 124 4.88 19.09 7.08
CA ALA A 124 6.10 19.24 7.88
C ALA A 124 5.99 18.51 9.23
N GLN A 125 4.83 18.61 9.89
CA GLN A 125 4.56 17.88 11.12
C GLN A 125 4.55 16.35 10.87
N GLN A 126 3.92 15.91 9.79
CA GLN A 126 3.86 14.50 9.41
C GLN A 126 5.24 13.95 9.01
N ALA A 127 6.05 14.73 8.28
CA ALA A 127 7.43 14.37 7.96
C ALA A 127 8.30 14.26 9.23
N GLY A 128 8.07 15.11 10.23
CA GLY A 128 8.72 15.01 11.54
C GLY A 128 8.36 13.72 12.28
N LEU A 129 7.06 13.36 12.32
CA LEU A 129 6.58 12.11 12.92
C LEU A 129 7.15 10.88 12.20
N ILE A 130 7.11 10.87 10.86
CA ILE A 130 7.71 9.81 10.04
C ILE A 130 9.21 9.69 10.31
N GLY A 131 9.93 10.81 10.45
CA GLY A 131 11.35 10.81 10.76
C GLY A 131 11.68 10.16 12.11
N GLN A 132 10.84 10.41 13.12
CA GLN A 132 10.99 9.79 14.45
C GLN A 132 10.65 8.30 14.42
N GLU A 133 9.59 7.91 13.72
CA GLU A 133 9.16 6.51 13.62
C GLU A 133 10.12 5.65 12.80
N VAL A 134 10.77 6.22 11.77
CA VAL A 134 11.87 5.55 11.05
C VAL A 134 13.08 5.30 11.94
N MET A 135 13.37 6.21 12.89
CA MET A 135 14.45 6.01 13.85
C MET A 135 14.11 4.90 14.85
N GLU A 136 12.87 4.85 15.33
CA GLU A 136 12.36 3.77 16.19
C GLU A 136 12.34 2.43 15.46
N HIS A 137 11.93 2.40 14.18
CA HIS A 137 12.00 1.20 13.36
C HIS A 137 13.43 0.71 13.14
N ASN A 138 14.43 1.58 13.12
CA ASN A 138 15.83 1.17 12.99
C ASN A 138 16.33 0.46 14.25
N GLU A 139 15.90 0.91 15.43
CA GLU A 139 16.14 0.22 16.70
C GLU A 139 15.42 -1.15 16.75
N LEU A 140 14.18 -1.21 16.28
CA LEU A 140 13.43 -2.47 16.19
C LEU A 140 14.03 -3.46 15.18
N LEU A 141 14.66 -2.97 14.11
CA LEU A 141 15.37 -3.80 13.14
C LEU A 141 16.63 -4.42 13.74
N ASP A 142 17.37 -3.71 14.59
CA ASP A 142 18.51 -4.25 15.34
C ASP A 142 18.06 -5.36 16.32
N ASP A 143 16.94 -5.14 17.00
CA ASP A 143 16.31 -6.16 17.84
C ASP A 143 15.88 -7.40 17.04
N LEU A 144 15.30 -7.19 15.85
CA LEU A 144 14.92 -8.28 14.95
C LEU A 144 16.15 -9.05 14.47
N GLU A 145 17.23 -8.36 14.07
CA GLU A 145 18.51 -8.98 13.67
C GLU A 145 19.08 -9.84 14.79
N SER A 146 19.11 -9.32 16.02
CA SER A 146 19.53 -10.08 17.20
C SER A 146 18.64 -11.31 17.46
N GLY A 147 17.34 -11.19 17.18
CA GLY A 147 16.37 -12.28 17.27
C GLY A 147 16.62 -13.36 16.22
N VAL A 148 16.96 -12.97 15.00
CA VAL A 148 17.32 -13.84 13.89
C VAL A 148 18.62 -14.59 14.19
N ASP A 149 19.67 -13.93 14.68
CA ASP A 149 20.93 -14.58 15.07
C ASP A 149 20.74 -15.64 16.16
N ARG A 150 19.87 -15.35 17.14
CA ARG A 150 19.48 -16.30 18.18
C ARG A 150 18.68 -17.47 17.63
N ALA A 151 17.82 -17.23 16.64
CA ALA A 151 17.07 -18.29 15.97
C ALA A 151 18.01 -19.19 15.13
N GLU A 152 18.95 -18.59 14.39
CA GLU A 152 19.94 -19.30 13.59
C GLU A 152 20.83 -20.20 14.45
N SER A 153 21.35 -19.68 15.56
CA SER A 153 22.17 -20.46 16.50
C SER A 153 21.40 -21.62 17.13
N LYS A 154 20.13 -21.42 17.52
CA LYS A 154 19.26 -22.51 18.00
C LYS A 154 18.99 -23.55 16.93
N LEU A 155 18.70 -23.12 15.70
CA LEU A 155 18.44 -24.00 14.57
C LEU A 155 19.68 -24.79 14.17
N GLY A 156 20.85 -24.16 14.19
CA GLY A 156 22.16 -24.80 13.99
C GLY A 156 22.43 -25.88 15.04
N ASN A 157 22.18 -25.59 16.32
CA ASN A 157 22.32 -26.56 17.41
C ASN A 157 21.35 -27.74 17.25
N ALA A 158 20.09 -27.46 16.90
CA ALA A 158 19.08 -28.51 16.65
C ALA A 158 19.46 -29.39 15.47
N MET A 159 19.95 -28.81 14.36
CA MET A 159 20.46 -29.56 13.22
C MET A 159 21.69 -30.39 13.57
N ALA A 160 22.61 -29.88 14.38
CA ALA A 160 23.77 -30.63 14.84
C ALA A 160 23.35 -31.84 15.69
N GLN A 161 22.37 -31.65 16.58
CA GLN A 161 21.81 -32.74 17.38
C GLN A 161 21.07 -33.77 16.50
N MET A 162 20.31 -33.32 15.50
CA MET A 162 19.67 -34.21 14.52
C MET A 162 20.71 -35.08 13.77
N ARG A 163 21.82 -34.48 13.30
CA ARG A 163 22.91 -35.23 12.65
C ARG A 163 23.54 -36.25 13.58
N ARG A 164 23.72 -35.91 14.85
CA ARG A 164 24.23 -36.84 15.87
C ARG A 164 23.26 -38.01 16.10
N PHE A 165 21.96 -37.73 16.25
CA PHE A 165 20.94 -38.78 16.38
C PHE A 165 20.91 -39.73 15.19
N ILE A 166 20.95 -39.20 13.96
CA ILE A 166 20.99 -40.03 12.75
C ILE A 166 22.20 -40.97 12.80
N ARG A 167 23.39 -40.43 13.09
CA ARG A 167 24.62 -41.22 13.15
C ARG A 167 24.60 -42.29 14.26
N GLU A 168 24.18 -41.94 15.46
CA GLU A 168 24.09 -42.87 16.58
C GLU A 168 23.08 -44.00 16.29
N THR A 169 21.96 -43.68 15.65
CA THR A 169 20.97 -44.71 15.29
C THR A 169 21.46 -45.67 14.20
N GLU A 170 22.29 -45.21 13.27
CA GLU A 170 22.90 -46.04 12.21
C GLU A 170 23.95 -46.99 12.79
N GLU A 171 24.89 -46.47 13.59
CA GLU A 171 25.98 -47.27 14.18
C GLU A 171 25.44 -48.34 15.15
N THR A 172 24.44 -48.00 15.97
CA THR A 172 23.89 -48.94 16.97
C THR A 172 23.08 -50.08 16.33
N LYS A 173 22.27 -49.78 15.29
CA LYS A 173 21.47 -50.80 14.58
C LYS A 173 22.35 -51.72 13.73
N SER A 174 23.37 -51.18 13.07
CA SER A 174 24.33 -51.96 12.27
C SER A 174 25.13 -52.94 13.15
N GLY A 175 25.64 -52.47 14.30
CA GLY A 175 26.39 -53.30 15.25
C GLY A 175 25.55 -54.46 15.81
N TRP A 176 24.29 -54.21 16.17
CA TRP A 176 23.39 -55.26 16.66
C TRP A 176 23.07 -56.32 15.58
N CYS A 177 22.86 -55.90 14.33
CA CYS A 177 22.62 -56.82 13.23
C CYS A 177 23.82 -57.77 12.99
N ILE A 178 25.03 -57.21 12.96
CA ILE A 178 26.27 -57.99 12.82
C ILE A 178 26.47 -58.96 13.99
N ALA A 179 26.23 -58.52 15.22
CA ALA A 179 26.36 -59.38 16.40
C ALA A 179 25.37 -60.55 16.36
N ILE A 180 24.11 -60.31 15.99
CA ILE A 180 23.09 -61.37 15.85
C ILE A 180 23.50 -62.36 14.74
N LEU A 181 23.94 -61.87 13.58
CA LEU A 181 24.41 -62.73 12.48
C LEU A 181 25.59 -63.61 12.89
N MET A 182 26.55 -63.08 13.65
CA MET A 182 27.67 -63.83 14.22
C MET A 182 27.20 -64.96 15.15
N VAL A 183 26.27 -64.68 16.07
CA VAL A 183 25.74 -65.68 16.99
C VAL A 183 25.04 -66.82 16.24
N VAL A 184 24.20 -66.48 15.26
CA VAL A 184 23.50 -67.48 14.43
C VAL A 184 24.50 -68.36 13.67
N LEU A 185 25.54 -67.76 13.08
CA LEU A 185 26.60 -68.49 12.38
C LEU A 185 27.33 -69.46 13.32
N CYS A 186 27.69 -69.02 14.53
CA CYS A 186 28.34 -69.88 15.53
C CYS A 186 27.46 -71.07 15.93
N ILE A 187 26.16 -70.86 16.13
CA ILE A 187 25.22 -71.94 16.47
C ILE A 187 25.13 -72.96 15.33
N LEU A 188 25.01 -72.50 14.08
CA LEU A 188 24.99 -73.39 12.92
C LEU A 188 26.28 -74.21 12.80
N LEU A 189 27.44 -73.59 13.03
CA LEU A 189 28.72 -74.29 13.00
C LEU A 189 28.80 -75.37 14.10
N LEU A 190 28.39 -75.04 15.32
CA LEU A 190 28.36 -76.01 16.42
C LEU A 190 27.42 -77.17 16.10
N LEU A 191 26.23 -76.90 15.56
CA LEU A 191 25.28 -77.95 15.17
C LEU A 191 25.88 -78.92 14.14
N VAL A 192 26.60 -78.40 13.15
CA VAL A 192 27.25 -79.21 12.10
C VAL A 192 28.42 -80.04 12.63
N VAL A 193 29.17 -79.54 13.61
CA VAL A 193 30.31 -80.28 14.19
C VAL A 193 29.86 -81.36 15.18
N LEU A 194 28.73 -81.13 15.87
CA LEU A 194 28.19 -82.04 16.89
C LEU A 194 27.32 -83.17 16.29
N LEU A 195 26.82 -82.98 15.07
CA LEU A 195 25.98 -83.92 14.31
C LEU A 195 26.84 -84.78 13.37
#